data_AF-A0A166WKQ5-F1
#
_entry.id   AF-A0A166WKQ5-F1
#
_cell.length_a   1.000
_cell.length_b   1.000
_cell.length_c   1.000
_cell.angle_alpha   90.00
_cell.angle_beta   90.00
_cell.angle_gamma   90.00
#
_symmetry.space_group_name_H-M   'P 1'
#
loop_
_entity.id
_entity.type
_entity.pdbx_description
1 polymer ?
#
loop_
_entity_poly.entity_id
_entity_poly.type
_entity_poly.pdbx_seq_one_letter_code
_entity_poly.pdbx_strand_id
1 'polypeptide(L)'
;SVEEWTSILHLAVRWGFESIKNLSIERLSPIASDIDKIVLGRQYAIDEWLGDAYLAICSREECLSKEEGMRMEKEDIIEISAIRHQ
;
A
#
# COMPACT_ATOMS: atom_id res chain seq x y z
N SER A 1 -10.45 0.46 12.31
CA SER A 1 -9.21 -0.34 12.13
C SER A 1 -8.70 -0.20 10.68
N VAL A 2 -7.58 -0.83 10.30
CA VAL A 2 -7.13 -0.86 8.88
C VAL A 2 -8.21 -1.48 7.98
N GLU A 3 -8.80 -2.60 8.40
CA GLU A 3 -9.87 -3.29 7.66
C GLU A 3 -11.12 -2.41 7.44
N GLU A 4 -11.53 -1.69 8.48
CA GLU A 4 -12.69 -0.80 8.43
C GLU A 4 -12.48 0.35 7.45
N TRP A 5 -11.36 1.07 7.56
CA TRP A 5 -11.06 2.18 6.65
C TRP A 5 -10.79 1.70 5.22
N THR A 6 -10.24 0.49 5.05
CA THR A 6 -10.11 -0.15 3.73
C THR A 6 -11.48 -0.43 3.11
N SER A 7 -12.44 -0.90 3.92
CA SER A 7 -13.81 -1.15 3.48
C SER A 7 -14.51 0.16 3.06
N ILE A 8 -14.32 1.23 3.83
CA ILE A 8 -14.85 2.56 3.51
C ILE A 8 -14.19 3.09 2.22
N LEU A 9 -12.87 2.98 2.08
CA LEU A 9 -12.15 3.36 0.87
C LEU A 9 -12.69 2.62 -0.37
N HIS A 10 -12.89 1.31 -0.25
CA HIS A 10 -13.42 0.48 -1.33
C HIS A 10 -14.80 0.97 -1.81
N LEU A 11 -15.71 1.25 -0.86
CA LEU A 11 -17.04 1.75 -1.17
C LEU A 11 -17.00 3.17 -1.74
N ALA A 12 -16.14 4.03 -1.21
CA ALA A 12 -15.97 5.40 -1.71
C ALA A 12 -15.49 5.42 -3.16
N VAL A 13 -14.48 4.62 -3.50
CA VAL A 13 -13.99 4.50 -4.89
C VAL A 13 -15.07 3.91 -5.79
N ARG A 14 -15.76 2.85 -5.35
CA ARG A 14 -16.84 2.21 -6.13
C ARG A 14 -17.96 3.17 -6.50
N TRP A 15 -18.31 4.11 -5.62
CA TRP A 15 -19.39 5.06 -5.82
C TRP A 15 -18.94 6.46 -6.26
N GLY A 16 -17.64 6.69 -6.44
CA GLY A 16 -17.08 7.98 -6.86
C GLY A 16 -17.16 9.08 -5.79
N PHE A 17 -17.14 8.72 -4.50
CA PHE A 17 -17.15 9.66 -3.40
C PHE A 17 -15.74 10.15 -3.08
N GLU A 18 -15.23 11.10 -3.87
CA GLU A 18 -13.86 11.62 -3.77
C GLU A 18 -13.51 12.18 -2.38
N SER A 19 -14.44 12.87 -1.71
CA SER A 19 -14.19 13.39 -0.35
C SER A 19 -13.99 12.27 0.68
N ILE A 20 -14.75 11.17 0.55
CA ILE A 20 -14.64 10.01 1.44
C ILE A 20 -13.41 9.19 1.08
N LYS A 21 -13.05 9.09 -0.20
CA LYS A 21 -11.79 8.50 -0.65
C LYS A 21 -10.61 9.20 0.03
N ASN A 22 -10.53 10.53 -0.08
CA ASN A 22 -9.46 11.32 0.52
C ASN A 22 -9.43 11.19 2.06
N LEU A 23 -10.59 11.23 2.71
CA LEU A 23 -10.67 11.01 4.16
C LEU A 23 -10.17 9.62 4.56
N SER A 24 -10.52 8.58 3.79
CA SER A 24 -10.08 7.22 4.07
C SER A 24 -8.57 7.08 3.91
N ILE A 25 -7.98 7.73 2.89
CA ILE A 25 -6.53 7.80 2.68
C ILE A 25 -5.85 8.48 3.88
N GLU A 26 -6.33 9.66 4.30
CA GLU A 26 -5.79 10.38 5.46
C GLU A 26 -5.82 9.52 6.74
N ARG A 27 -6.89 8.73 6.93
CA ARG A 27 -7.05 7.88 8.11
C ARG A 27 -6.25 6.59 8.05
N LEU A 28 -6.00 6.05 6.86
CA LEU A 28 -5.19 4.84 6.66
C LEU A 28 -3.69 5.14 6.73
N SER A 29 -3.24 6.29 6.22
CA SER A 29 -1.81 6.65 6.14
C SER A 29 -1.01 6.41 7.44
N PRO A 30 -1.50 6.80 8.65
CA PRO A 30 -0.76 6.57 9.89
C PRO A 30 -0.87 5.16 10.49
N ILE A 31 -1.81 4.32 10.03
CA ILE A 31 -2.09 3.00 10.64
C ILE A 31 -1.82 1.81 9.73
N ALA A 32 -1.77 2.03 8.41
CA ALA A 32 -1.50 0.99 7.41
C ALA A 32 -0.01 0.63 7.42
N SER A 33 0.29 -0.67 7.33
CA SER A 33 1.68 -1.12 7.13
C SER A 33 2.19 -0.72 5.74
N ASP A 34 3.50 -0.74 5.53
CA ASP A 34 4.09 -0.43 4.21
C ASP A 34 3.59 -1.41 3.13
N ILE A 35 3.32 -2.65 3.49
CA ILE A 35 2.71 -3.65 2.60
C ILE A 35 1.26 -3.28 2.27
N ASP A 36 0.46 -2.88 3.25
CA ASP A 36 -0.90 -2.40 3.01
C ASP A 36 -0.90 -1.17 2.10
N LYS A 37 0.04 -0.24 2.31
CA LYS A 37 0.22 0.96 1.51
C LYS A 37 0.53 0.66 0.05
N ILE A 38 1.38 -0.32 -0.24
CA ILE A 38 1.65 -0.74 -1.62
C ILE A 38 0.42 -1.39 -2.24
N VAL A 39 -0.19 -2.37 -1.56
CA VAL A 39 -1.34 -3.11 -2.09
C VAL A 39 -2.52 -2.18 -2.36
N LEU A 40 -2.89 -1.35 -1.38
CA LEU A 40 -3.99 -0.40 -1.52
C LEU A 40 -3.62 0.75 -2.46
N GLY A 41 -2.36 1.18 -2.46
CA GLY A 41 -1.86 2.23 -3.34
C GLY A 41 -1.98 1.84 -4.81
N ARG A 42 -1.61 0.60 -5.16
CA ARG A 42 -1.83 0.04 -6.49
C ARG A 42 -3.31 -0.13 -6.81
N GLN A 43 -4.06 -0.74 -5.90
CA GLN A 43 -5.48 -1.05 -6.11
C GLN A 43 -6.35 0.19 -6.36
N TYR A 44 -6.04 1.32 -5.69
CA TYR A 44 -6.86 2.54 -5.73
C TYR A 44 -6.16 3.76 -6.36
N ALA A 45 -5.00 3.55 -6.99
CA ALA A 45 -4.16 4.58 -7.59
C ALA A 45 -3.82 5.72 -6.61
N ILE A 46 -3.18 5.37 -5.50
CA ILE A 46 -2.69 6.29 -4.45
C ILE A 46 -1.15 6.33 -4.54
N ASP A 47 -0.64 7.06 -5.53
CA ASP A 47 0.80 7.07 -5.86
C ASP A 47 1.67 7.64 -4.73
N GLU A 48 1.11 8.53 -3.90
CA GLU A 48 1.79 9.17 -2.76
C GLU A 48 2.28 8.17 -1.70
N TRP A 49 1.72 6.95 -1.66
CA TRP A 49 2.15 5.91 -0.71
C TRP A 49 3.28 5.04 -1.22
N LEU A 50 3.42 4.89 -2.54
CA LEU A 50 4.25 3.84 -3.13
C LEU A 50 5.75 4.09 -2.87
N GLY A 51 6.21 5.32 -3.10
CA GLY A 51 7.63 5.67 -2.95
C GLY A 51 8.16 5.43 -1.54
N ASP A 52 7.49 6.00 -0.54
CA ASP A 52 7.89 5.87 0.86
C ASP A 52 7.77 4.41 1.35
N ALA A 53 6.74 3.68 0.91
CA ALA A 53 6.56 2.29 1.30
C ALA A 53 7.63 1.36 0.69
N TYR A 54 8.02 1.56 -0.57
CA TYR A 54 9.13 0.81 -1.16
C TYR A 54 10.43 1.06 -0.42
N LEU A 55 10.74 2.32 -0.10
CA LEU A 55 11.94 2.68 0.63
C LEU A 55 11.96 2.07 2.04
N ALA A 56 10.82 2.09 2.74
CA ALA A 56 10.69 1.48 4.06
C ALA A 56 10.95 -0.03 4.01
N ILE A 57 10.39 -0.74 3.02
CA ILE A 57 10.61 -2.18 2.84
C ILE A 57 12.06 -2.48 2.45
N CYS A 58 12.67 -1.68 1.58
CA CYS A 58 14.06 -1.89 1.18
C CYS A 58 15.04 -1.63 2.33
N SER A 59 14.72 -0.68 3.22
CA SER A 59 15.56 -0.30 4.35
C SER A 59 15.55 -1.31 5.50
N ARG A 60 14.56 -2.20 5.58
CA ARG A 60 14.47 -3.20 6.66
C ARG A 60 15.46 -4.34 6.44
N GLU A 61 16.04 -4.90 7.50
CA GLU A 61 16.98 -6.03 7.37
C GLU A 61 16.34 -7.32 6.85
N GLU A 62 15.04 -7.50 7.09
CA GLU A 62 14.29 -8.68 6.68
C GLU A 62 13.84 -8.61 5.21
N CYS A 63 13.99 -9.72 4.48
CA CYS A 63 13.41 -9.88 3.15
C CYS A 63 11.87 -9.90 3.20
N LEU A 64 11.23 -9.79 2.03
CA LEU A 64 9.80 -10.08 1.90
C LEU A 64 9.47 -11.48 2.40
N SER A 65 8.50 -11.58 3.31
CA SER A 65 7.94 -12.85 3.71
C SER A 65 7.11 -13.44 2.56
N LYS A 66 6.80 -14.73 2.65
CA LYS A 66 5.93 -15.37 1.65
C LYS A 66 4.53 -14.76 1.69
N GLU A 67 4.01 -14.49 2.88
CA GLU A 67 2.69 -13.90 3.10
C GLU A 67 2.61 -12.50 2.50
N GLU A 68 3.65 -11.68 2.66
CA GLU A 68 3.74 -10.35 2.04
C GLU A 68 3.81 -10.46 0.51
N GLY A 69 4.71 -11.30 -0.01
CA GLY A 69 4.85 -11.50 -1.45
C GLY A 69 3.58 -12.02 -2.13
N MET A 70 2.78 -12.83 -1.43
CA MET A 70 1.49 -13.32 -1.96
C MET A 70 0.41 -12.25 -2.05
N ARG A 71 0.56 -11.14 -1.31
CA ARG A 71 -0.40 -10.01 -1.33
C ARG A 71 -0.06 -8.97 -2.38
N MET A 72 1.21 -8.91 -2.81
CA MET A 72 1.73 -7.88 -3.71
C MET A 72 1.64 -8.31 -5.17
N GLU A 73 1.64 -7.32 -6.06
CA GLU A 73 1.78 -7.60 -7.50
C GLU A 73 3.23 -7.98 -7.82
N LYS A 74 3.42 -8.75 -8.89
CA LYS A 74 4.76 -9.21 -9.29
C LYS A 74 5.70 -8.04 -9.60
N GLU A 75 5.16 -6.96 -10.16
CA GLU A 75 5.90 -5.74 -10.47
C GLU A 75 6.47 -5.09 -9.21
N ASP A 76 5.68 -5.01 -8.13
CA ASP A 76 6.13 -4.46 -6.85
C ASP A 76 7.29 -5.29 -6.25
N ILE A 77 7.20 -6.62 -6.35
CA ILE A 77 8.23 -7.54 -5.85
C ILE A 77 9.54 -7.35 -6.63
N ILE A 78 9.45 -7.19 -7.96
CA ILE A 78 10.62 -6.95 -8.82
C ILE A 78 11.26 -5.60 -8.47
N GLU A 79 10.46 -4.54 -8.30
CA GLU A 79 10.95 -3.20 -7.97
C GLU A 79 11.68 -3.18 -6.61
N ILE A 80 11.08 -3.77 -5.57
CA ILE A 80 11.70 -3.89 -4.24
C ILE A 80 13.02 -4.66 -4.32
N SER A 81 13.03 -5.77 -5.06
CA SER A 81 14.24 -6.58 -5.23
C SER A 81 15.34 -5.80 -5.97
N ALA A 82 14.97 -5.01 -6.99
CA ALA A 82 15.90 -4.18 -7.74
C ALA A 82 16.51 -3.07 -6.87
N ILE A 83 15.69 -2.36 -6.09
CA ILE A 83 16.15 -1.29 -5.19
C ILE A 83 17.09 -1.84 -4.11
N ARG A 84 16.78 -3.01 -3.53
CA ARG A 84 17.57 -3.60 -2.43
C ARG A 84 18.96 -4.10 -2.87
N HIS A 85 19.14 -4.44 -4.14
CA HIS A 85 20.39 -4.99 -4.68
C HIS A 85 21.17 -4.01 -5.57
N GLN A 86 20.78 -2.72 -5.59
CA GLN A 86 21.62 -1.64 -6.12
C GLN A 86 22.74 -1.29 -5.15
#